data_AF-X0Y7Z7-F1
#
_entry.id   AF-X0Y7Z7-F1
#
_cell.length_a   1.000
_cell.length_b   1.000
_cell.length_c   1.000
_cell.angle_alpha   90.00
_cell.angle_beta   90.00
_cell.angle_gamma   90.00
#
_symmetry.space_group_name_H-M   'P 1'
#
loop_
_entity.id
_entity.type
_entity.pdbx_description
1 polymer ?
#
loop_
_entity_poly.entity_id
_entity_poly.type
_entity_poly.pdbx_seq_one_letter_code
_entity_poly.pdbx_strand_id
1 'polypeptide(L)'
;IIKQVKETRVFDHNQYNIIMPDDWKVRRNVANDIILRRYPRIDKAVSTDIKRVSRLPYSVHGGTGKIAMEIKDIRNFYPDSAPTIWDALM
;
A
#
# COMPACT_ATOMS: atom_id res chain seq x y z
N ILE A 1 -12.82 -8.17 11.58
CA ILE A 1 -12.48 -9.33 12.44
C ILE A 1 -11.17 -9.91 11.90
N ILE A 2 -10.03 -9.65 12.55
CA ILE A 2 -8.74 -10.26 12.21
C ILE A 2 -8.84 -11.73 12.68
N LYS A 3 -9.41 -12.57 11.83
CA LYS A 3 -9.59 -14.00 12.10
C LYS A 3 -8.34 -14.71 11.57
N GLN A 4 -7.65 -15.37 12.49
CA GLN A 4 -6.52 -16.29 12.28
C GLN A 4 -5.14 -15.63 12.14
N VAL A 5 -4.59 -15.20 13.27
CA VAL A 5 -3.14 -15.37 13.49
C VAL A 5 -2.93 -16.87 13.71
N LYS A 6 -2.54 -17.62 12.67
CA LYS A 6 -2.12 -19.01 12.82
C LYS A 6 -0.67 -19.03 13.31
N GLU A 7 -0.46 -19.52 14.52
CA GLU A 7 0.88 -19.86 15.00
C GLU A 7 1.47 -20.94 14.09
N THR A 8 2.41 -20.52 13.25
CA THR A 8 3.15 -21.39 12.34
C THR A 8 4.61 -21.35 12.76
N ARG A 9 5.37 -22.44 12.57
CA ARG A 9 6.82 -22.45 12.86
C ARG A 9 7.67 -21.97 11.69
N VAL A 10 7.06 -21.77 10.53
CA VAL A 10 7.72 -21.40 9.27
C VAL A 10 7.05 -20.15 8.71
N PHE A 11 7.85 -19.12 8.41
CA PHE A 11 7.36 -17.85 7.88
C PHE A 11 6.99 -17.99 6.40
N ASP A 12 5.68 -17.93 6.13
CA ASP A 12 5.18 -17.88 4.76
C ASP A 12 5.34 -16.45 4.22
N HIS A 13 6.12 -16.31 3.15
CA HIS A 13 6.38 -15.02 2.52
C HIS A 13 5.18 -14.49 1.72
N ASN A 14 4.21 -15.37 1.42
CA ASN A 14 3.01 -15.08 0.64
C ASN A 14 1.76 -14.85 1.51
N GLN A 15 1.86 -15.02 2.83
CA GLN A 15 0.74 -14.82 3.76
C GLN A 15 1.11 -13.88 4.92
N TYR A 16 0.11 -13.23 5.53
CA TYR A 16 0.26 -12.43 6.76
C TYR A 16 0.33 -13.33 8.01
N ASN A 17 1.12 -14.39 7.97
CA ASN A 17 1.38 -15.21 9.14
C ASN A 17 2.44 -14.49 9.98
N ILE A 18 2.00 -13.61 10.88
CA ILE A 18 2.90 -12.98 11.84
C ILE A 18 3.14 -13.99 12.96
N ILE A 19 4.23 -14.74 12.86
CA ILE A 19 4.79 -15.48 13.98
C ILE A 19 5.45 -14.42 14.86
N MET A 20 4.89 -14.14 16.04
CA MET A 20 5.47 -13.23 17.04
C MET A 20 6.22 -14.08 18.08
N PRO A 21 7.55 -14.26 17.96
CA PRO A 21 8.30 -15.07 18.91
C PRO A 21 8.35 -14.37 20.27
N ASP A 22 8.29 -15.07 21.40
CA ASP A 22 8.33 -14.41 22.73
C ASP A 22 9.64 -13.68 23.05
N ASP A 23 10.73 -14.02 22.36
CA ASP A 23 12.01 -13.33 22.52
C ASP A 23 11.97 -11.90 21.96
N TRP A 24 12.20 -10.92 22.84
CA TRP A 24 12.20 -9.49 22.50
C TRP A 24 13.25 -9.09 21.45
N LYS A 25 14.41 -9.77 21.40
CA LYS A 25 15.45 -9.51 20.40
C LYS A 25 14.96 -9.93 19.02
N VAL A 26 14.31 -11.09 18.94
CA VAL A 26 13.75 -11.60 17.70
C VAL A 26 12.58 -10.71 17.24
N ARG A 27 11.69 -10.31 18.15
CA ARG A 27 10.62 -9.33 17.83
C ARG A 27 11.17 -8.02 17.27
N ARG A 28 12.24 -7.49 17.87
CA ARG A 28 12.90 -6.25 17.41
C ARG A 28 13.49 -6.42 16.00
N ASN A 29 14.15 -7.53 15.74
CA ASN A 29 14.73 -7.81 14.42
C ASN A 29 13.65 -7.98 13.35
N VAL A 30 12.58 -8.73 13.64
CA VAL A 30 11.43 -8.90 12.73
C VAL A 30 10.72 -7.57 12.48
N ALA A 31 10.50 -6.75 13.52
CA ALA A 31 9.92 -5.43 13.36
C ALA A 31 10.78 -4.51 12.48
N ASN A 32 12.10 -4.51 12.69
CA ASN A 32 13.03 -3.78 11.84
C ASN A 32 13.00 -4.27 10.39
N ASP A 33 12.94 -5.59 10.14
CA ASP A 33 12.83 -6.13 8.79
C ASP A 33 11.50 -5.75 8.12
N ILE A 34 10.39 -5.76 8.86
CA ILE A 34 9.09 -5.28 8.35
C ILE A 34 9.17 -3.79 8.01
N ILE A 35 9.73 -2.97 8.90
CA ILE A 35 9.85 -1.52 8.69
C ILE A 35 10.80 -1.21 7.52
N LEU A 36 11.93 -1.90 7.41
CA LEU A 36 12.92 -1.62 6.37
C LEU A 36 12.52 -2.19 5.00
N ARG A 37 11.82 -3.33 4.96
CA ARG A 37 11.55 -4.05 3.71
C ARG A 37 10.11 -3.96 3.22
N ARG A 38 9.13 -3.78 4.12
CA ARG A 38 7.69 -3.84 3.79
C ARG A 38 6.96 -2.51 4.00
N TYR A 39 7.55 -1.56 4.72
CA TYR A 39 6.94 -0.25 4.90
C TYR A 39 6.92 0.53 3.57
N PRO A 40 5.89 1.35 3.32
CA PRO A 40 5.85 2.18 2.12
C PRO A 40 7.10 3.06 2.01
N ARG A 41 7.71 3.05 0.82
CA ARG A 41 8.81 3.95 0.49
C ARG A 41 8.23 5.31 0.14
N ILE A 42 8.43 6.28 1.03
CA ILE A 42 7.93 7.64 0.84
C ILE A 42 8.92 8.40 -0.05
N ASP A 43 8.41 9.00 -1.13
CA ASP A 43 9.20 9.96 -1.91
C ASP A 43 9.33 11.26 -1.12
N LYS A 44 10.45 11.38 -0.40
CA LYS A 44 10.78 12.56 0.42
C LYS A 44 10.71 13.85 -0.39
N ALA A 45 11.12 13.81 -1.65
CA ALA A 45 11.27 15.00 -2.47
C ALA A 45 9.90 15.64 -2.74
N VAL A 46 8.86 14.81 -2.96
CA VAL A 46 7.45 15.23 -3.10
C VAL A 46 6.89 15.80 -1.80
N SER A 47 7.34 15.32 -0.64
CA SER A 47 6.81 15.77 0.66
C SER A 47 7.48 17.03 1.23
N THR A 48 8.77 17.28 0.94
CA THR A 48 9.53 18.36 1.60
C THR A 48 9.65 19.65 0.79
N ASP A 49 9.43 19.60 -0.51
CA ASP A 49 9.60 20.76 -1.40
C ASP A 49 8.26 21.47 -1.65
N ILE A 50 8.13 22.71 -1.19
CA ILE A 50 6.93 23.54 -1.35
C ILE A 50 6.66 23.88 -2.82
N LYS A 51 7.68 23.89 -3.68
CA LYS A 51 7.54 24.27 -5.09
C LYS A 51 7.14 23.09 -5.99
N ARG A 52 7.09 21.87 -5.45
CA ARG A 52 6.77 20.70 -6.26
C ARG A 52 5.30 20.70 -6.67
N VAL A 53 5.08 20.40 -7.94
CA VAL A 53 3.74 20.25 -8.51
C VAL A 53 3.31 18.80 -8.39
N SER A 54 2.15 18.58 -7.76
CA SER A 54 1.49 17.27 -7.72
C SER A 54 0.39 17.20 -8.77
N ARG A 55 0.01 15.98 -9.17
CA ARG A 55 -1.09 15.74 -10.08
C ARG A 55 -2.41 16.17 -9.43
N LEU A 56 -3.27 16.84 -10.21
CA LEU A 56 -4.59 17.25 -9.76
C LEU A 56 -5.51 16.03 -9.55
N PRO A 57 -6.32 16.01 -8.48
CA PRO A 57 -7.43 15.07 -8.35
C PRO A 57 -8.36 15.14 -9.57
N TYR A 58 -8.92 14.00 -9.95
CA TYR A 58 -9.81 13.79 -11.09
C TYR A 58 -9.18 14.07 -12.48
N SER A 59 -7.86 14.28 -12.54
CA SER A 59 -7.15 14.34 -13.82
C SER A 59 -7.06 12.96 -14.50
N VAL A 60 -6.97 12.97 -15.83
CA VAL A 60 -6.84 11.75 -16.64
C VAL A 60 -5.37 11.37 -16.78
N HIS A 61 -5.04 10.11 -16.50
CA HIS A 61 -3.70 9.60 -16.74
C HIS A 61 -3.45 9.37 -18.24
N GLY A 62 -2.51 10.12 -18.83
CA GLY A 62 -2.27 10.10 -20.27
C GLY A 62 -1.94 8.74 -20.88
N GLY A 63 -1.31 7.83 -20.11
CA GLY A 63 -0.95 6.50 -20.61
C GLY A 63 -2.04 5.44 -20.48
N THR A 64 -2.93 5.54 -19.49
CA THR A 64 -3.92 4.49 -19.19
C THR A 64 -5.37 4.95 -19.38
N GLY A 65 -5.61 6.25 -19.56
CA GLY A 65 -6.95 6.82 -19.58
C GLY A 65 -7.70 6.76 -18.24
N LYS A 66 -7.10 6.20 -17.19
CA LYS A 66 -7.70 6.08 -15.84
C LYS A 66 -7.80 7.46 -15.18
N ILE A 67 -8.89 7.67 -14.43
CA ILE A 67 -9.14 8.91 -13.70
C ILE A 67 -8.48 8.83 -12.32
N ALA A 68 -7.70 9.86 -11.96
CA ALA A 68 -7.03 9.95 -10.67
C ALA A 68 -8.03 10.31 -9.55
N MET A 69 -8.68 9.31 -8.95
CA MET A 69 -9.73 9.52 -7.96
C MET A 69 -9.27 9.28 -6.52
N GLU A 70 -10.02 9.86 -5.57
CA GLU A 70 -9.83 9.61 -4.15
C GLU A 70 -10.18 8.16 -3.78
N ILE A 71 -9.32 7.51 -3.00
CA ILE A 71 -9.56 6.15 -2.49
C ILE A 71 -10.34 6.26 -1.18
N LYS A 72 -11.66 5.98 -1.23
CA LYS A 72 -12.53 6.02 -0.04
C LYS A 72 -12.39 4.79 0.86
N ASP A 73 -12.18 3.61 0.27
CA ASP A 73 -11.98 2.36 1.00
C ASP A 73 -10.80 1.59 0.40
N ILE A 74 -9.66 1.67 1.07
CA ILE A 74 -8.41 1.03 0.63
C ILE A 74 -8.49 -0.50 0.64
N ARG A 75 -9.38 -1.11 1.41
CA ARG A 75 -9.50 -2.58 1.47
C ARG A 75 -10.20 -3.16 0.25
N ASN A 76 -11.09 -2.36 -0.35
CA ASN A 76 -11.87 -2.74 -1.52
C ASN A 76 -11.41 -2.01 -2.80
N PHE A 77 -10.31 -1.25 -2.72
CA PHE A 77 -9.76 -0.55 -3.86
C PHE A 77 -8.84 -1.47 -4.68
N TYR A 78 -9.16 -1.60 -5.96
CA TYR A 78 -8.32 -2.27 -6.94
C TYR A 78 -7.96 -1.29 -8.07
N PRO A 79 -6.68 -1.09 -8.40
CA PRO A 79 -6.29 -0.15 -9.45
C PRO A 79 -6.91 -0.46 -10.82
N ASP A 80 -7.21 -1.73 -11.09
CA ASP A 80 -7.78 -2.18 -12.37
C ASP A 80 -9.26 -1.93 -12.52
N SER A 81 -9.99 -1.79 -11.40
CA SER A 81 -11.39 -1.37 -11.41
C SER A 81 -11.57 0.14 -11.43
N ALA A 82 -10.49 0.93 -11.50
CA ALA A 82 -10.58 2.37 -11.58
C ALA A 82 -11.19 2.80 -12.92
N PRO A 83 -12.17 3.72 -12.93
CA PRO A 83 -12.85 4.15 -14.14
C PRO A 83 -11.89 4.86 -15.09
N THR A 84 -12.14 4.66 -16.38
CA THR A 84 -11.45 5.36 -17.46
C THR A 84 -12.28 6.55 -17.94
N ILE A 85 -11.65 7.45 -18.68
CA ILE A 85 -12.35 8.58 -19.33
C ILE A 85 -13.46 8.11 -20.27
N TRP A 86 -13.33 6.92 -20.85
CA TRP A 86 -14.32 6.36 -21.77
C TRP A 86 -15.58 5.91 -21.05
N ASP A 87 -15.43 5.33 -19.85
CA ASP A 87 -16.57 4.92 -19.01
C ASP A 87 -17.39 6.14 -18.54
N ALA A 88 -16.77 7.31 -18.46
CA ALA A 88 -17.45 8.55 -18.06
C ALA A 88 -18.20 9.25 -19.22
N LEU A 89 -17.91 8.87 -20.47
CA LEU A 89 -18.53 9.44 -21.67
C LEU A 89 -19.69 8.57 -22.21
N MET A 90 -19.90 7.38 -21.65
CA MET A 90 -21.03 6.50 -21.96
C MET A 90 -22.20 6.76 -21.01
#